data_AF-A0A527ZNU9-F1
#
_entry.id   AF-A0A527ZNU9-F1
#
_cell.length_a   1.000
_cell.length_b   1.000
_cell.length_c   1.000
_cell.angle_alpha   90.00
_cell.angle_beta   90.00
_cell.angle_gamma   90.00
#
_symmetry.space_group_name_H-M   'P 1'
#
loop_
_entity.id
_entity.type
_entity.pdbx_description
1 polymer ?
#
loop_
_entity_poly.entity_id
_entity_poly.type
_entity_poly.pdbx_seq_one_letter_code
_entity_poly.pdbx_strand_id
1 'polypeptide(L)'
;INPKRSFLFASKLLGRHSPVRPSLMRKTYKLLADQISPDLEGPILFIGMAETAVGLGAGVHQQYSEQYDRDDTVYICTTRHALGLPLICEFQEEHSHAPGHLVHWPLVPGLVSMVKNARTLVLIDDEASTGKTFGNLFAALPASIRSNLRSTVLVTLTDWSDGAAEQMIAANVKRASILSGRYRWDANGLNINAPEVPSVETKRGKVISPDKDIDWARLGVSRHRLQLDGEAASSGATLVLGTGENVWQPFLLAEKLETEGADVHYSSVTRSPIS
;
A
#
# COMPACT_ATOMS: atom_id res chain seq x y z
N ILE A 1 -2.36 -4.93 -23.20
CA ILE A 1 -2.19 -3.49 -22.86
C ILE A 1 -3.57 -2.90 -22.64
N ASN A 2 -3.81 -2.14 -21.56
CA ASN A 2 -5.12 -1.54 -21.30
C ASN A 2 -5.35 -0.38 -22.28
N PRO A 3 -6.29 -0.49 -23.24
CA PRO A 3 -6.53 0.55 -24.24
C PRO A 3 -7.04 1.87 -23.64
N LYS A 4 -7.41 1.89 -22.35
CA LYS A 4 -7.85 3.08 -21.62
C LYS A 4 -6.72 3.84 -20.89
N ARG A 5 -5.47 3.33 -20.87
CA ARG A 5 -4.32 4.01 -20.24
C ARG A 5 -3.16 4.13 -21.21
N SER A 6 -3.03 5.31 -21.83
CA SER A 6 -1.98 5.63 -22.81
C SER A 6 -0.62 6.00 -22.19
N PHE A 7 -0.54 6.16 -20.87
CA PHE A 7 0.68 6.45 -20.12
C PHE A 7 0.58 5.90 -18.68
N LEU A 8 1.70 5.86 -17.96
CA LEU A 8 1.80 5.42 -16.57
C LEU A 8 2.80 6.30 -15.80
N PHE A 9 2.47 6.68 -14.57
CA PHE A 9 3.45 7.22 -13.63
C PHE A 9 4.22 6.07 -12.97
N ALA A 10 5.53 6.01 -13.19
CA ALA A 10 6.39 4.99 -12.59
C ALA A 10 7.19 5.58 -11.42
N SER A 11 6.90 5.12 -10.20
CA SER A 11 7.62 5.58 -9.01
C SER A 11 9.04 5.01 -8.95
N LYS A 12 10.01 5.90 -8.69
CA LYS A 12 11.41 5.56 -8.36
C LYS A 12 11.65 5.42 -6.85
N LEU A 13 10.58 5.47 -6.03
CA LEU A 13 10.68 5.47 -4.56
C LEU A 13 10.12 4.19 -3.92
N LEU A 14 9.43 3.33 -4.69
CA LEU A 14 8.76 2.13 -4.16
C LEU A 14 9.55 0.84 -4.32
N GLY A 15 10.67 0.85 -5.05
CA GLY A 15 11.36 -0.39 -5.42
C GLY A 15 10.55 -1.27 -6.39
N ARG A 16 9.59 -0.71 -7.12
CA ARG A 16 8.67 -1.52 -7.95
C ARG A 16 9.15 -1.74 -9.38
N HIS A 17 9.63 -0.68 -10.01
CA HIS A 17 10.10 -0.71 -11.41
C HIS A 17 11.62 -0.54 -11.53
N SER A 18 12.24 0.00 -10.49
CA SER A 18 13.68 0.16 -10.38
C SER A 18 14.08 -0.19 -8.95
N PRO A 19 15.22 -0.86 -8.74
CA PRO A 19 15.78 -1.02 -7.40
C PRO A 19 16.03 0.34 -6.74
N VAL A 20 15.80 0.42 -5.43
CA VAL A 20 15.90 1.65 -4.63
C VAL A 20 16.71 1.38 -3.38
N ARG A 21 17.47 2.38 -2.93
CA ARG A 21 18.15 2.34 -1.62
C ARG A 21 17.12 2.29 -0.48
N PRO A 22 17.22 1.35 0.48
CA PRO A 22 16.28 1.26 1.60
C PRO A 22 16.15 2.60 2.37
N SER A 23 17.27 3.28 2.59
CA SER A 23 17.34 4.61 3.20
C SER A 23 16.55 5.68 2.46
N LEU A 24 16.45 5.63 1.13
CA LEU A 24 15.62 6.55 0.35
C LEU A 24 14.13 6.24 0.51
N MET A 25 13.77 4.96 0.55
CA MET A 25 12.39 4.54 0.84
C MET A 25 11.99 4.97 2.26
N ARG A 26 12.84 4.76 3.27
CA ARG A 26 12.61 5.20 4.65
C ARG A 26 12.42 6.71 4.75
N LYS A 27 13.25 7.50 4.07
CA LYS A 27 13.08 8.97 3.96
C LYS A 27 11.72 9.34 3.37
N THR A 28 11.26 8.60 2.36
CA THR A 28 9.95 8.81 1.73
C THR A 28 8.81 8.56 2.74
N TYR A 29 8.90 7.48 3.51
CA TYR A 29 7.93 7.16 4.56
C TYR A 29 7.88 8.23 5.64
N LYS A 30 9.06 8.73 6.05
CA LYS A 30 9.15 9.85 6.99
C LYS A 30 8.56 11.14 6.46
N LEU A 31 8.84 11.51 5.22
CA LEU A 31 8.28 12.71 4.62
C LEU A 31 6.74 12.69 4.60
N LEU A 32 6.14 11.52 4.38
CA LEU A 32 4.69 11.36 4.42
C LEU A 32 4.14 11.36 5.85
N ALA A 33 4.77 10.62 6.76
CA ALA A 33 4.35 10.57 8.17
C ALA A 33 4.44 11.94 8.86
N ASP A 34 5.44 12.76 8.53
CA ASP A 34 5.60 14.14 9.04
C ASP A 34 4.47 15.08 8.58
N GLN A 35 3.79 14.77 7.48
CA GLN A 35 2.63 15.54 7.00
C GLN A 35 1.32 15.11 7.67
N ILE A 36 1.31 13.98 8.37
CA ILE A 36 0.15 13.53 9.14
C ILE A 36 0.19 14.21 10.51
N SER A 37 -0.89 14.92 10.83
CA SER A 37 -1.09 15.61 12.12
C SER A 37 -0.82 14.66 13.31
N PRO A 38 -0.07 15.07 14.35
CA PRO A 38 0.08 14.27 15.58
C PRO A 38 -1.24 14.16 16.38
N ASP A 39 -2.07 15.20 16.31
CA ASP A 39 -3.30 15.34 17.11
C ASP A 39 -4.52 14.61 16.50
N LEU A 40 -4.31 13.45 15.86
CA LEU A 40 -5.42 12.64 15.37
C LEU A 40 -6.12 11.91 16.53
N GLU A 41 -7.46 11.97 16.54
CA GLU A 41 -8.29 11.24 17.48
C GLU A 41 -8.18 9.74 17.19
N GLY A 42 -7.81 8.96 18.21
CA GLY A 42 -7.65 7.52 18.08
C GLY A 42 -8.83 6.71 18.64
N PRO A 43 -8.86 5.38 18.43
CA PRO A 43 -7.87 4.59 17.68
C PRO A 43 -7.78 4.96 16.20
N ILE A 44 -6.60 4.79 15.59
CA ILE A 44 -6.35 5.16 14.19
C ILE A 44 -6.18 3.89 13.35
N LEU A 45 -7.01 3.75 12.32
CA LEU A 45 -6.95 2.66 11.36
C LEU A 45 -6.23 3.12 10.10
N PHE A 46 -5.07 2.54 9.81
CA PHE A 46 -4.33 2.71 8.56
C PHE A 46 -4.68 1.57 7.60
N ILE A 47 -5.06 1.88 6.36
CA ILE A 47 -5.30 0.91 5.29
C ILE A 47 -4.42 1.20 4.09
N GLY A 48 -3.48 0.30 3.80
CA GLY A 48 -2.60 0.37 2.62
C GLY A 48 -3.15 -0.40 1.43
N MET A 49 -3.17 0.23 0.26
CA MET A 49 -3.66 -0.37 -0.98
C MET A 49 -2.68 -1.41 -1.54
N ALA A 50 -3.15 -2.65 -1.72
CA ALA A 50 -2.42 -3.61 -2.52
C ALA A 50 -2.43 -3.24 -4.01
N GLU A 51 -1.43 -3.60 -4.79
CA GLU A 51 -0.17 -4.23 -4.36
C GLU A 51 0.92 -3.18 -4.06
N THR A 52 0.90 -2.05 -4.76
CA THR A 52 1.98 -1.06 -4.82
C THR A 52 2.18 -0.30 -3.50
N ALA A 53 1.11 0.00 -2.79
CA ALA A 53 1.17 0.78 -1.56
C ALA A 53 1.27 -0.07 -0.28
N VAL A 54 1.41 -1.40 -0.36
CA VAL A 54 1.56 -2.26 0.84
C VAL A 54 2.80 -1.86 1.64
N GLY A 55 3.95 -1.72 0.99
CA GLY A 55 5.20 -1.30 1.65
C GLY A 55 5.16 0.15 2.10
N LEU A 56 4.54 1.02 1.29
CA LEU A 56 4.34 2.43 1.59
C LEU A 56 3.51 2.62 2.86
N GLY A 57 2.32 2.01 2.92
CA GLY A 57 1.42 2.10 4.07
C GLY A 57 2.05 1.55 5.35
N ALA A 58 2.81 0.46 5.23
CA ALA A 58 3.56 -0.11 6.34
C ALA A 58 4.58 0.86 6.93
N GLY A 59 5.40 1.46 6.05
CA GLY A 59 6.44 2.40 6.43
C GLY A 59 5.89 3.68 7.02
N VAL A 60 4.82 4.23 6.42
CA VAL A 60 4.13 5.41 6.94
C VAL A 60 3.52 5.12 8.32
N HIS A 61 2.83 3.98 8.49
CA HIS A 61 2.30 3.58 9.80
C HIS A 61 3.43 3.42 10.82
N GLN A 62 4.49 2.68 10.49
CA GLN A 62 5.62 2.48 11.40
C GLN A 62 6.18 3.81 11.90
N GLN A 63 6.49 4.70 10.95
CA GLN A 63 7.10 5.97 11.24
C GLN A 63 6.18 6.89 12.04
N TYR A 64 4.89 6.94 11.69
CA TYR A 64 3.89 7.74 12.41
C TYR A 64 3.71 7.25 13.85
N SER A 65 3.56 5.95 14.05
CA SER A 65 3.34 5.37 15.38
C SER A 65 4.56 5.53 16.28
N GLU A 66 5.77 5.29 15.75
CA GLU A 66 7.01 5.42 16.52
C GLU A 66 7.36 6.88 16.84
N GLN A 67 7.19 7.81 15.89
CA GLN A 67 7.58 9.21 16.11
C GLN A 67 6.68 9.94 17.11
N TYR A 68 5.42 9.51 17.24
CA TYR A 68 4.44 10.12 18.14
C TYR A 68 4.09 9.21 19.34
N ASP A 69 4.85 8.14 19.57
CA ASP A 69 4.67 7.15 20.64
C ASP A 69 3.21 6.68 20.81
N ARG A 70 2.55 6.38 19.68
CA ARG A 70 1.15 5.94 19.66
C ARG A 70 1.06 4.43 19.80
N ASP A 71 0.24 3.96 20.74
CA ASP A 71 -0.09 2.55 20.94
C ASP A 71 -1.51 2.17 20.47
N ASP A 72 -2.27 3.15 19.98
CA ASP A 72 -3.66 3.03 19.54
C ASP A 72 -3.81 3.08 18.00
N THR A 73 -2.78 2.65 17.27
CA THR A 73 -2.79 2.56 15.81
C THR A 73 -2.78 1.11 15.34
N VAL A 74 -3.49 0.83 14.25
CA VAL A 74 -3.48 -0.47 13.58
C VAL A 74 -3.34 -0.28 12.07
N TYR A 75 -2.43 -1.03 11.47
CA TYR A 75 -2.26 -1.12 10.02
C TYR A 75 -2.87 -2.42 9.47
N ILE A 76 -3.66 -2.30 8.42
CA ILE A 76 -4.15 -3.41 7.60
C ILE A 76 -3.78 -3.13 6.14
N CYS A 77 -3.24 -4.11 5.42
CA CYS A 77 -3.13 -4.00 3.96
C CYS A 77 -4.33 -4.67 3.29
N THR A 78 -4.84 -4.07 2.21
CA THR A 78 -5.78 -4.78 1.33
C THR A 78 -5.04 -5.94 0.65
N THR A 79 -5.78 -6.93 0.16
CA THR A 79 -5.18 -8.08 -0.54
C THR A 79 -6.08 -8.58 -1.65
N ARG A 80 -5.48 -9.16 -2.68
CA ARG A 80 -6.19 -9.92 -3.73
C ARG A 80 -6.30 -11.41 -3.41
N HIS A 81 -5.93 -11.81 -2.20
CA HIS A 81 -5.91 -13.20 -1.75
C HIS A 81 -6.92 -13.46 -0.65
N ALA A 82 -7.87 -14.35 -0.92
CA ALA A 82 -8.73 -14.86 0.12
C ALA A 82 -7.94 -15.71 1.12
N LEU A 83 -8.02 -15.34 2.40
CA LEU A 83 -7.46 -16.09 3.53
C LEU A 83 -8.44 -17.10 4.14
N GLY A 84 -9.67 -17.19 3.61
CA GLY A 84 -10.74 -18.00 4.22
C GLY A 84 -11.22 -17.48 5.58
N LEU A 85 -10.95 -16.21 5.87
CA LEU A 85 -11.28 -15.53 7.14
C LEU A 85 -12.31 -14.41 6.91
N PRO A 86 -13.07 -14.01 7.96
CA PRO A 86 -14.05 -12.94 7.86
C PRO A 86 -13.47 -11.65 7.29
N LEU A 87 -14.27 -10.98 6.45
CA LEU A 87 -13.93 -9.70 5.83
C LEU A 87 -14.54 -8.54 6.61
N ILE A 88 -13.79 -7.45 6.74
CA ILE A 88 -14.33 -6.12 7.02
C ILE A 88 -15.16 -5.67 5.82
N CYS A 89 -14.56 -5.76 4.63
CA CYS A 89 -15.21 -5.42 3.37
C CYS A 89 -14.46 -6.02 2.16
N GLU A 90 -15.13 -5.96 1.01
CA GLU A 90 -14.57 -6.20 -0.32
C GLU A 90 -14.97 -5.04 -1.24
N PHE A 91 -14.08 -4.61 -2.14
CA PHE A 91 -14.38 -3.59 -3.15
C PHE A 91 -13.61 -3.84 -4.45
N GLN A 92 -14.04 -3.21 -5.54
CA GLN A 92 -13.40 -3.34 -6.85
C GLN A 92 -12.88 -1.99 -7.36
N GLU A 93 -11.74 -2.04 -8.04
CA GLU A 93 -11.24 -0.92 -8.84
C GLU A 93 -11.82 -1.01 -10.26
N GLU A 94 -12.51 0.04 -10.73
CA GLU A 94 -13.20 0.11 -12.03
C GLU A 94 -12.27 -0.08 -13.26
N HIS A 95 -10.97 -0.17 -13.06
CA HIS A 95 -9.95 -0.24 -14.11
C HIS A 95 -9.05 -1.48 -14.03
N SER A 96 -9.36 -2.41 -13.11
CA SER A 96 -8.59 -3.64 -12.95
C SER A 96 -9.38 -4.83 -13.50
N HIS A 97 -8.76 -5.64 -14.36
CA HIS A 97 -9.26 -6.98 -14.73
C HIS A 97 -9.03 -8.01 -13.60
N ALA A 98 -8.63 -7.55 -12.42
CA ALA A 98 -8.19 -8.36 -11.31
C ALA A 98 -9.34 -8.67 -10.34
N PRO A 99 -9.23 -9.73 -9.53
CA PRO A 99 -10.15 -9.97 -8.41
C PRO A 99 -10.20 -8.75 -7.47
N GLY A 100 -11.34 -8.57 -6.81
CA GLY A 100 -11.58 -7.49 -5.86
C GLY A 100 -10.54 -7.42 -4.75
N HIS A 101 -10.44 -6.24 -4.13
CA HIS A 101 -9.62 -6.00 -2.95
C HIS A 101 -10.38 -6.44 -1.71
N LEU A 102 -9.74 -7.28 -0.92
CA LEU A 102 -10.24 -7.83 0.33
C LEU A 102 -9.58 -7.12 1.50
N VAL A 103 -10.37 -6.81 2.54
CA VAL A 103 -9.87 -6.33 3.82
C VAL A 103 -10.36 -7.29 4.91
N HIS A 104 -9.44 -8.02 5.54
CA HIS A 104 -9.78 -9.03 6.54
C HIS A 104 -9.92 -8.43 7.94
N TRP A 105 -10.79 -9.02 8.77
CA TRP A 105 -10.80 -8.73 10.19
C TRP A 105 -9.52 -9.25 10.87
N PRO A 106 -8.92 -8.49 11.81
CA PRO A 106 -7.89 -9.03 12.66
C PRO A 106 -8.36 -10.23 13.48
N LEU A 107 -7.41 -11.08 13.88
CA LEU A 107 -7.69 -12.21 14.78
C LEU A 107 -7.40 -11.86 16.25
N VAL A 108 -6.51 -10.90 16.50
CA VAL A 108 -6.13 -10.47 17.84
C VAL A 108 -7.22 -9.56 18.43
N PRO A 109 -7.82 -9.88 19.60
CA PRO A 109 -8.95 -9.11 20.15
C PRO A 109 -8.66 -7.61 20.34
N GLY A 110 -7.43 -7.25 20.74
CA GLY A 110 -7.03 -5.84 20.86
C GLY A 110 -7.11 -5.08 19.54
N LEU A 111 -6.62 -5.69 18.45
CA LEU A 111 -6.69 -5.10 17.11
C LEU A 111 -8.12 -5.03 16.59
N VAL A 112 -8.93 -6.06 16.85
CA VAL A 112 -10.37 -6.03 16.53
C VAL A 112 -11.05 -4.85 17.21
N SER A 113 -10.73 -4.61 18.49
CA SER A 113 -11.27 -3.47 19.24
C SER A 113 -10.84 -2.13 18.63
N MET A 114 -9.57 -1.97 18.26
CA MET A 114 -9.06 -0.76 17.60
C MET A 114 -9.79 -0.50 16.27
N VAL A 115 -9.96 -1.52 15.43
CA VAL A 115 -10.67 -1.38 14.14
C VAL A 115 -12.13 -0.99 14.34
N LYS A 116 -12.85 -1.65 15.26
CA LYS A 116 -14.28 -1.37 15.53
C LYS A 116 -14.52 0.04 16.04
N ASN A 117 -13.59 0.54 16.87
CA ASN A 117 -13.72 1.81 17.56
C ASN A 117 -12.93 2.94 16.88
N ALA A 118 -12.37 2.71 15.70
CA ALA A 118 -11.53 3.68 15.01
C ALA A 118 -12.23 5.05 14.89
N ARG A 119 -11.51 6.10 15.30
CA ARG A 119 -11.94 7.50 15.21
C ARG A 119 -11.31 8.21 14.04
N THR A 120 -10.16 7.74 13.58
CA THR A 120 -9.51 8.26 12.37
C THR A 120 -9.17 7.13 11.41
N LEU A 121 -9.43 7.37 10.13
CA LEU A 121 -9.06 6.48 9.03
C LEU A 121 -7.91 7.11 8.25
N VAL A 122 -6.85 6.37 7.99
CA VAL A 122 -5.75 6.79 7.09
C VAL A 122 -5.73 5.83 5.92
N LEU A 123 -5.98 6.33 4.71
CA LEU A 123 -5.96 5.54 3.48
C LEU A 123 -4.69 5.87 2.70
N ILE A 124 -3.91 4.84 2.35
CA ILE A 124 -2.61 5.01 1.69
C ILE A 124 -2.61 4.32 0.33
N ASP A 125 -2.33 5.08 -0.71
CA ASP A 125 -2.08 4.59 -2.07
C ASP A 125 -0.80 5.22 -2.63
N ASP A 126 -0.24 4.74 -3.75
CA ASP A 126 0.92 5.41 -4.35
C ASP A 126 0.52 6.62 -5.20
N GLU A 127 -0.59 6.55 -5.90
CA GLU A 127 -1.11 7.60 -6.78
C GLU A 127 -2.62 7.78 -6.63
N ALA A 128 -3.09 9.03 -6.64
CA ALA A 128 -4.51 9.34 -6.78
C ALA A 128 -4.76 10.16 -8.05
N SER A 129 -5.77 9.78 -8.83
CA SER A 129 -6.17 10.49 -10.06
C SER A 129 -7.63 10.90 -10.05
N THR A 130 -8.56 9.97 -9.81
CA THR A 130 -9.99 10.30 -9.72
C THR A 130 -10.54 10.25 -8.30
N GLY A 131 -9.74 9.74 -7.35
CA GLY A 131 -10.20 9.49 -5.98
C GLY A 131 -11.06 8.24 -5.81
N LYS A 132 -11.50 7.60 -6.90
CA LYS A 132 -12.44 6.48 -6.84
C LYS A 132 -11.96 5.31 -6.00
N THR A 133 -10.67 5.00 -6.02
CA THR A 133 -10.09 3.95 -5.17
C THR A 133 -10.38 4.21 -3.69
N PHE A 134 -10.08 5.41 -3.20
CA PHE A 134 -10.37 5.81 -1.83
C PHE A 134 -11.87 5.84 -1.53
N GLY A 135 -12.68 6.39 -2.45
CA GLY A 135 -14.13 6.44 -2.32
C GLY A 135 -14.77 5.06 -2.22
N ASN A 136 -14.36 4.13 -3.09
CA ASN A 136 -14.88 2.76 -3.13
C ASN A 136 -14.50 1.98 -1.87
N LEU A 137 -13.25 2.09 -1.42
CA LEU A 137 -12.82 1.49 -0.15
C LEU A 137 -13.61 2.08 1.02
N PHE A 138 -13.70 3.41 1.12
CA PHE A 138 -14.47 4.06 2.19
C PHE A 138 -15.92 3.59 2.18
N ALA A 139 -16.60 3.62 1.04
CA ALA A 139 -18.00 3.22 0.90
C ALA A 139 -18.23 1.73 1.26
N ALA A 140 -17.26 0.87 0.97
CA ALA A 140 -17.31 -0.56 1.29
C ALA A 140 -17.15 -0.84 2.79
N LEU A 141 -16.57 0.07 3.57
CA LEU A 141 -16.45 -0.10 5.02
C LEU A 141 -17.85 -0.21 5.68
N PRO A 142 -18.01 -1.08 6.69
CA PRO A 142 -19.23 -1.20 7.46
C PRO A 142 -19.72 0.15 8.00
N ALA A 143 -21.03 0.37 7.99
CA ALA A 143 -21.63 1.59 8.51
C ALA A 143 -21.26 1.86 9.98
N SER A 144 -21.08 0.80 10.77
CA SER A 144 -20.64 0.86 12.17
C SER A 144 -19.22 1.40 12.36
N ILE A 145 -18.33 1.20 11.38
CA ILE A 145 -16.99 1.80 11.38
C ILE A 145 -17.11 3.24 10.89
N ARG A 146 -17.76 3.46 9.74
CA ARG A 146 -17.87 4.79 9.13
C ARG A 146 -18.50 5.84 10.04
N SER A 147 -19.54 5.50 10.79
CA SER A 147 -20.20 6.43 11.71
C SER A 147 -19.36 6.80 12.94
N ASN A 148 -18.34 5.99 13.26
CA ASN A 148 -17.41 6.27 14.35
C ASN A 148 -16.26 7.21 13.95
N LEU A 149 -15.98 7.32 12.65
CA LEU A 149 -14.91 8.18 12.14
C LEU A 149 -15.23 9.66 12.38
N ARG A 150 -14.17 10.41 12.67
CA ARG A 150 -14.15 11.86 12.93
C ARG A 150 -13.32 12.59 11.90
N SER A 151 -12.32 11.91 11.34
CA SER A 151 -11.51 12.41 10.24
C SER A 151 -11.01 11.27 9.36
N THR A 152 -10.71 11.60 8.11
CA THR A 152 -9.99 10.72 7.19
C THR A 152 -8.73 11.43 6.70
N VAL A 153 -7.62 10.71 6.56
CA VAL A 153 -6.39 11.21 5.95
C VAL A 153 -6.08 10.39 4.70
N LEU A 154 -5.94 11.07 3.56
CA LEU A 154 -5.49 10.46 2.32
C LEU A 154 -3.98 10.65 2.17
N VAL A 155 -3.25 9.56 1.95
CA VAL A 155 -1.79 9.56 1.83
C VAL A 155 -1.39 9.03 0.46
N THR A 156 -0.64 9.82 -0.31
CA THR A 156 -0.14 9.43 -1.64
C THR A 156 1.27 9.91 -1.91
N LEU A 157 2.03 9.24 -2.79
CA LEU A 157 3.25 9.85 -3.34
C LEU A 157 2.88 11.00 -4.26
N THR A 158 1.91 10.77 -5.16
CA THR A 158 1.43 11.77 -6.11
C THR A 158 -0.09 11.86 -6.11
N ASP A 159 -0.63 13.06 -5.90
CA ASP A 159 -2.06 13.34 -6.02
C ASP A 159 -2.35 14.22 -7.24
N TRP A 160 -2.89 13.61 -8.28
CA TRP A 160 -3.33 14.25 -9.52
C TRP A 160 -4.84 14.52 -9.56
N SER A 161 -5.54 14.28 -8.45
CA SER A 161 -7.00 14.36 -8.40
C SER A 161 -7.54 15.77 -8.33
N ASP A 162 -6.68 16.77 -8.12
CA ASP A 162 -7.08 18.18 -8.04
C ASP A 162 -8.18 18.42 -6.99
N GLY A 163 -8.12 17.68 -5.87
CA GLY A 163 -9.12 17.75 -4.81
C GLY A 163 -10.31 16.83 -5.00
N ALA A 164 -10.39 16.05 -6.08
CA ALA A 164 -11.49 15.12 -6.30
C ALA A 164 -11.44 13.93 -5.33
N ALA A 165 -10.25 13.51 -4.88
CA ALA A 165 -10.11 12.41 -3.94
C ALA A 165 -10.78 12.68 -2.59
N GLU A 166 -10.63 13.89 -2.06
CA GLU A 166 -11.25 14.32 -0.82
C GLU A 166 -12.78 14.37 -0.93
N GLN A 167 -13.30 14.73 -2.11
CA GLN A 167 -14.74 14.80 -2.38
C GLN A 167 -15.43 13.42 -2.41
N MET A 168 -14.65 12.35 -2.61
CA MET A 168 -15.19 10.99 -2.59
C MET A 168 -15.55 10.49 -1.19
N ILE A 169 -15.08 11.19 -0.14
CA ILE A 169 -15.27 10.80 1.26
C ILE A 169 -16.05 11.91 1.99
N ALA A 170 -17.03 11.50 2.79
CA ALA A 170 -17.87 12.44 3.52
C ALA A 170 -17.10 13.07 4.70
N ALA A 171 -16.98 14.40 4.65
CA ALA A 171 -16.55 15.31 5.72
C ALA A 171 -15.14 15.08 6.34
N ASN A 172 -14.49 16.19 6.71
CA ASN A 172 -13.21 16.25 7.43
C ASN A 172 -12.10 15.33 6.86
N VAL A 173 -11.77 15.55 5.59
CA VAL A 173 -10.68 14.86 4.91
C VAL A 173 -9.43 15.75 4.89
N LYS A 174 -8.31 15.20 5.34
CA LYS A 174 -6.98 15.80 5.20
C LYS A 174 -6.18 15.02 4.16
N ARG A 175 -5.14 15.67 3.61
CA ARG A 175 -4.25 15.07 2.62
C ARG A 175 -2.80 15.17 3.08
N ALA A 176 -2.02 14.12 2.84
CA ALA A 176 -0.57 14.10 2.93
C ALA A 176 -0.02 13.56 1.60
N SER A 177 0.62 14.41 0.80
CA SER A 177 1.13 14.04 -0.52
C SER A 177 2.49 14.68 -0.77
N ILE A 178 3.44 13.93 -1.32
CA ILE A 178 4.75 14.51 -1.68
C ILE A 178 4.61 15.48 -2.85
N LEU A 179 3.81 15.10 -3.86
CA LEU A 179 3.50 15.95 -5.01
C LEU A 179 1.98 15.97 -5.23
N SER A 180 1.44 17.14 -5.56
CA SER A 180 0.03 17.26 -5.93
C SER A 180 -0.18 18.24 -7.09
N GLY A 181 -1.22 18.04 -7.88
CA GLY A 181 -1.58 18.92 -9.00
C GLY A 181 -2.57 18.29 -9.98
N ARG A 182 -2.44 18.69 -11.26
CA ARG A 182 -3.19 18.17 -12.40
C ARG A 182 -2.21 17.73 -13.49
N TYR A 183 -2.60 16.75 -14.29
CA TYR A 183 -1.90 16.43 -15.53
C TYR A 183 -2.85 16.51 -16.73
N ARG A 184 -2.27 16.73 -17.90
CA ARG A 184 -2.94 16.59 -19.20
C ARG A 184 -2.02 15.77 -20.09
N TRP A 185 -2.60 14.80 -20.78
CA TRP A 185 -1.90 14.00 -21.78
C TRP A 185 -2.48 14.29 -23.16
N ASP A 186 -1.65 14.78 -24.07
CA ASP A 186 -2.00 14.95 -25.47
C ASP A 186 -1.27 13.89 -26.30
N ALA A 187 -2.02 13.00 -26.95
CA ALA A 187 -1.43 11.97 -27.79
C ALA A 187 -0.72 12.61 -29.00
N ASN A 188 0.50 12.16 -29.29
CA ASN A 188 1.31 12.70 -30.39
C ASN A 188 0.91 12.18 -31.79
N GLY A 189 -0.26 11.54 -31.91
CA GLY A 189 -0.76 10.97 -33.16
C GLY A 189 -0.03 9.71 -33.64
N LEU A 190 0.98 9.21 -32.90
CA LEU A 190 1.63 7.95 -33.23
C LEU A 190 0.73 6.78 -32.82
N ASN A 191 0.16 6.12 -33.83
CA ASN A 191 -0.55 4.86 -33.63
C ASN A 191 0.47 3.72 -33.60
N ILE A 192 1.05 3.48 -32.44
CA ILE A 192 1.96 2.33 -32.23
C ILE A 192 1.07 1.12 -32.00
N ASN A 193 1.15 0.14 -32.90
CA ASN A 193 0.50 -1.15 -32.68
C ASN A 193 0.94 -1.70 -31.32
N ALA A 194 -0.03 -2.05 -30.47
CA ALA A 194 0.27 -2.70 -29.21
C ALA A 194 1.16 -3.93 -29.51
N PRO A 195 2.33 -4.08 -28.87
CA PRO A 195 3.13 -5.28 -29.05
C PRO A 195 2.27 -6.50 -28.76
N GLU A 196 2.38 -7.52 -29.63
CA GLU A 196 1.81 -8.83 -29.35
C GLU A 196 2.45 -9.34 -28.06
N VAL A 197 1.67 -9.34 -26.98
CA VAL A 197 2.09 -9.95 -25.73
C VAL A 197 2.03 -11.46 -25.98
N PRO A 198 3.15 -12.19 -25.91
CA PRO A 198 3.13 -13.63 -26.12
C PRO A 198 2.10 -14.24 -25.16
N SER A 199 1.20 -15.06 -25.68
CA SER A 199 0.28 -15.84 -24.87
C SER A 199 1.10 -16.88 -24.12
N VAL A 200 1.58 -16.52 -22.93
CA VAL A 200 2.15 -17.49 -22.02
C VAL A 200 0.98 -18.32 -21.53
N GLU A 201 0.93 -19.61 -21.89
CA GLU A 201 0.07 -20.55 -21.18
C GLU A 201 0.50 -20.54 -19.71
N THR A 202 -0.14 -19.70 -18.92
CA THR A 202 -0.05 -19.82 -17.47
C THR A 202 -0.73 -21.13 -17.15
N LYS A 203 0.05 -22.22 -16.99
CA LYS A 203 -0.43 -23.38 -16.26
C LYS A 203 -1.08 -22.83 -15.00
N ARG A 204 -2.39 -23.05 -14.83
CA ARG A 204 -3.09 -22.71 -13.58
C ARG A 204 -2.44 -23.57 -12.50
N GLY A 205 -1.36 -23.06 -11.93
CA GLY A 205 -0.74 -23.61 -10.74
C GLY A 205 -1.78 -23.59 -9.63
N LYS A 206 -1.54 -24.39 -8.59
CA LYS A 206 -2.35 -24.32 -7.37
C LYS A 206 -2.45 -22.86 -6.94
N VAL A 207 -3.66 -22.38 -6.66
CA VAL A 207 -3.84 -21.05 -6.06
C VAL A 207 -3.07 -21.07 -4.74
N ILE A 208 -1.96 -20.33 -4.68
CA ILE A 208 -1.19 -20.14 -3.47
C ILE A 208 -1.84 -18.95 -2.75
N SER A 209 -2.55 -19.24 -1.67
CA SER A 209 -2.99 -18.23 -0.72
C SER A 209 -1.91 -18.00 0.33
N PRO A 210 -1.75 -16.77 0.83
CA PRO A 210 -0.94 -16.52 2.02
C PRO A 210 -1.41 -17.40 3.17
N ASP A 211 -0.45 -17.93 3.92
CA ASP A 211 -0.74 -18.68 5.13
C ASP A 211 -1.05 -17.69 6.26
N LYS A 212 -2.24 -17.82 6.84
CA LYS A 212 -2.76 -16.97 7.91
C LYS A 212 -1.89 -17.00 9.18
N ASP A 213 -1.14 -18.08 9.41
CA ASP A 213 -0.33 -18.27 10.61
C ASP A 213 1.03 -17.58 10.50
N ILE A 214 1.41 -17.16 9.29
CA ILE A 214 2.61 -16.35 8.99
C ILE A 214 2.28 -15.04 8.28
N ASP A 215 1.01 -14.59 8.35
CA ASP A 215 0.62 -13.30 7.81
C ASP A 215 1.13 -12.16 8.69
N TRP A 216 1.63 -11.11 8.06
CA TRP A 216 2.18 -9.96 8.78
C TRP A 216 1.20 -8.79 8.93
N ALA A 217 0.32 -8.52 7.95
CA ALA A 217 -0.52 -7.31 7.99
C ALA A 217 -1.90 -7.40 7.33
N ARG A 218 -2.28 -8.50 6.68
CA ARG A 218 -3.68 -8.67 6.22
C ARG A 218 -4.61 -8.85 7.41
N LEU A 219 -4.11 -9.40 8.50
CA LEU A 219 -4.83 -9.63 9.76
C LEU A 219 -4.54 -8.58 10.83
N GLY A 220 -4.01 -7.42 10.42
CA GLY A 220 -3.74 -6.29 11.30
C GLY A 220 -2.42 -6.39 12.07
N VAL A 221 -1.72 -5.27 12.17
CA VAL A 221 -0.49 -5.14 12.95
C VAL A 221 -0.42 -3.76 13.60
N SER A 222 -0.05 -3.71 14.89
CA SER A 222 0.19 -2.46 15.63
C SER A 222 1.68 -2.13 15.77
N ARG A 223 2.56 -3.13 15.71
CA ARG A 223 4.02 -2.95 15.74
C ARG A 223 4.69 -3.78 14.67
N HIS A 224 5.51 -3.13 13.86
CA HIS A 224 6.28 -3.77 12.80
C HIS A 224 7.56 -4.36 13.36
N ARG A 225 7.80 -5.64 13.11
CA ARG A 225 9.04 -6.34 13.51
C ARG A 225 9.60 -7.07 12.32
N LEU A 226 10.92 -7.02 12.15
CA LEU A 226 11.63 -7.87 11.21
C LEU A 226 11.56 -9.32 11.70
N GLN A 227 11.09 -10.22 10.84
CA GLN A 227 10.98 -11.65 11.09
C GLN A 227 11.89 -12.46 10.16
N LEU A 228 12.36 -11.87 9.08
CA LEU A 228 13.32 -12.49 8.18
C LEU A 228 14.73 -12.31 8.72
N ASP A 229 15.55 -13.32 8.49
CA ASP A 229 16.99 -13.23 8.66
C ASP A 229 17.67 -13.46 7.32
N GLY A 230 18.89 -12.94 7.21
CA GLY A 230 19.65 -12.99 5.98
C GLY A 230 20.92 -12.16 6.12
N GLU A 231 21.89 -12.49 5.29
CA GLU A 231 23.21 -11.85 5.25
C GLU A 231 23.40 -11.20 3.89
N ALA A 232 24.11 -10.06 3.88
CA ALA A 232 24.55 -9.46 2.64
C ALA A 232 25.67 -10.28 1.99
N ALA A 233 25.85 -10.13 0.68
CA ALA A 233 27.00 -10.70 0.00
C ALA A 233 28.31 -10.14 0.58
N SER A 234 29.33 -10.98 0.72
CA SER A 234 30.65 -10.59 1.25
C SER A 234 31.40 -9.58 0.36
N SER A 235 30.96 -9.42 -0.89
CA SER A 235 31.46 -8.40 -1.81
C SER A 235 30.40 -8.01 -2.83
N GLY A 236 30.46 -6.78 -3.34
CA GLY A 236 29.52 -6.25 -4.33
C GLY A 236 28.20 -5.78 -3.73
N ALA A 237 27.22 -5.53 -4.60
CA ALA A 237 25.89 -5.07 -4.21
C ALA A 237 24.96 -6.25 -3.91
N THR A 238 24.17 -6.12 -2.85
CA THR A 238 23.10 -7.06 -2.48
C THR A 238 21.75 -6.52 -2.94
N LEU A 239 20.99 -7.32 -3.69
CA LEU A 239 19.60 -7.01 -4.06
C LEU A 239 18.65 -7.86 -3.23
N VAL A 240 17.83 -7.21 -2.41
CA VAL A 240 16.76 -7.88 -1.66
C VAL A 240 15.45 -7.76 -2.43
N LEU A 241 14.79 -8.90 -2.68
CA LEU A 241 13.60 -8.99 -3.51
C LEU A 241 12.33 -9.30 -2.70
N GLY A 242 11.38 -8.38 -2.74
CA GLY A 242 9.98 -8.64 -2.37
C GLY A 242 9.21 -9.30 -3.53
N THR A 243 8.12 -10.00 -3.21
CA THR A 243 7.28 -10.66 -4.22
C THR A 243 5.80 -10.38 -3.98
N GLY A 244 5.10 -9.93 -5.01
CA GLY A 244 3.67 -9.68 -4.87
C GLY A 244 3.39 -8.61 -3.81
N GLU A 245 2.47 -8.95 -2.90
CA GLU A 245 2.15 -8.16 -1.71
C GLU A 245 3.09 -8.46 -0.51
N ASN A 246 4.03 -9.42 -0.63
CA ASN A 246 5.05 -9.71 0.40
C ASN A 246 6.29 -8.83 0.20
N VAL A 247 6.13 -7.54 0.54
CA VAL A 247 7.12 -6.50 0.25
C VAL A 247 7.77 -5.92 1.50
N TRP A 248 7.08 -5.93 2.63
CA TRP A 248 7.53 -5.25 3.84
C TRP A 248 8.65 -5.97 4.58
N GLN A 249 8.51 -7.28 4.81
CA GLN A 249 9.56 -8.06 5.49
C GLN A 249 10.88 -8.05 4.69
N PRO A 250 10.88 -8.24 3.36
CA PRO A 250 12.08 -8.06 2.56
C PRO A 250 12.64 -6.63 2.59
N PHE A 251 11.77 -5.60 2.67
CA PHE A 251 12.24 -4.22 2.85
C PHE A 251 12.94 -4.03 4.20
N LEU A 252 12.38 -4.51 5.31
CA LEU A 252 13.00 -4.43 6.64
C LEU A 252 14.35 -5.17 6.69
N LEU A 253 14.46 -6.32 6.00
CA LEU A 253 15.74 -7.01 5.86
C LEU A 253 16.73 -6.16 5.07
N ALA A 254 16.31 -5.58 3.95
CA ALA A 254 17.16 -4.70 3.15
C ALA A 254 17.67 -3.50 3.96
N GLU A 255 16.81 -2.90 4.78
CA GLU A 255 17.16 -1.79 5.65
C GLU A 255 18.13 -2.18 6.78
N LYS A 256 17.92 -3.35 7.42
CA LYS A 256 18.89 -3.91 8.38
C LYS A 256 20.26 -4.05 7.74
N LEU A 257 20.33 -4.71 6.58
CA LEU A 257 21.58 -4.97 5.87
C LEU A 257 22.28 -3.66 5.44
N GLU A 258 21.53 -2.66 4.98
CA GLU A 258 22.08 -1.34 4.65
C GLU A 258 22.66 -0.65 5.90
N THR A 259 21.97 -0.77 7.05
CA THR A 259 22.42 -0.21 8.34
C THR A 259 23.67 -0.91 8.87
N GLU A 260 23.84 -2.19 8.57
CA GLU A 260 25.05 -2.98 8.85
C GLU A 260 26.23 -2.65 7.91
N GLY A 261 26.03 -1.75 6.96
CA GLY A 261 27.08 -1.20 6.10
C GLY A 261 27.20 -1.86 4.72
N ALA A 262 26.29 -2.77 4.37
CA ALA A 262 26.30 -3.39 3.04
C ALA A 262 25.77 -2.44 1.95
N ASP A 263 26.25 -2.62 0.71
CA ASP A 263 25.69 -1.94 -0.46
C ASP A 263 24.39 -2.64 -0.88
N VAL A 264 23.25 -2.16 -0.39
CA VAL A 264 21.95 -2.82 -0.57
C VAL A 264 21.01 -2.01 -1.44
N HIS A 265 20.34 -2.70 -2.35
CA HIS A 265 19.15 -2.19 -3.02
C HIS A 265 17.96 -3.11 -2.74
N TYR A 266 16.79 -2.51 -2.68
CA TYR A 266 15.51 -3.19 -2.56
C TYR A 266 14.76 -3.12 -3.89
N SER A 267 14.15 -4.23 -4.30
CA SER A 267 13.16 -4.24 -5.38
C SER A 267 12.04 -5.21 -5.06
N SER A 268 10.91 -5.08 -5.74
CA SER A 268 9.81 -6.04 -5.68
C SER A 268 9.39 -6.45 -7.09
N VAL A 269 9.06 -7.73 -7.25
CA VAL A 269 8.48 -8.23 -8.49
C VAL A 269 6.97 -8.23 -8.38
N THR A 270 6.31 -7.70 -9.41
CA THR A 270 4.86 -7.74 -9.53
C THR A 270 4.46 -9.09 -10.08
N ARG A 271 3.21 -9.51 -9.86
CA ARG A 271 2.60 -10.38 -10.85
C ARG A 271 2.52 -9.60 -12.15
N SER A 272 2.99 -10.18 -13.24
CA SER A 272 2.52 -9.80 -14.58
C SER A 272 0.98 -9.75 -14.52
N PRO A 273 0.28 -8.83 -15.22
CA PRO A 273 -1.19 -8.87 -15.21
C PRO A 273 -1.59 -10.30 -15.53
N ILE A 274 -2.25 -10.95 -14.56
CA ILE A 274 -2.91 -12.22 -14.80
C ILE A 274 -4.01 -11.85 -15.78
N SER A 275 -3.72 -12.03 -17.06
CA SER A 275 -4.67 -12.00 -18.17
C SER A 275 -5.55 -13.24 -18.10
#